data_AF-A0A1H6UTG0-F1
#
_entry.id   AF-A0A1H6UTG0-F1
#
_cell.length_a   1.000
_cell.length_b   1.000
_cell.length_c   1.000
_cell.angle_alpha   90.00
_cell.angle_beta   90.00
_cell.angle_gamma   90.00
#
_symmetry.space_group_name_H-M   'P 1'
#
loop_
_entity.id
_entity.type
_entity.pdbx_description
1 polymer ?
#
loop_
_entity_poly.entity_id
_entity_poly.type
_entity_poly.pdbx_seq_one_letter_code
_entity_poly.pdbx_strand_id
1 'polypeptide(L)'
;MIDLLNEYKAITTKIRGMHGKLLKKKEYIEISHLDSIRAFVSYLKQKPGYSTILKDVDENHIYRSYLEGLLNSAVYEDFNKLYHFANFRQRNFLKIYGINYEVNVLKKFLRRAFDISEIYEEVSEEYLDYLNRHSNINAKALEEVKTLPEFRESLKGSMYYQPIKQLDSVEKPSLFDYETTLDTFAFTTIWREKNKLLEKDEEKIFERIYGTKFDLLNIIFIYRYKRYYNLPPEQINTLLIPVNYRLSDNEISALLSAEDLEAFWRVLRGTKYAKYVNDLDSGLELEKLYEDLLDKIIQSNAKNDPYSIASIYNYLHDKEDEIDLLTTILEAIHYDRGPLEIQKIIGMKE
;
A
#
# COMPACT_ATOMS: atom_id res chain seq x y z
N MET A 1 2.00 22.14 -21.26
CA MET A 1 0.64 22.35 -20.70
C MET A 1 -0.48 21.88 -21.61
N ILE A 2 -0.59 22.31 -22.88
CA ILE A 2 -1.64 21.83 -23.81
C ILE A 2 -1.53 20.31 -24.09
N ASP A 3 -0.30 19.79 -24.11
CA ASP A 3 -0.02 18.38 -24.40
C ASP A 3 -0.50 17.43 -23.27
N LEU A 4 -0.09 17.69 -22.02
CA LEU A 4 -0.53 16.93 -20.82
C LEU A 4 -2.06 16.94 -20.64
N LEU A 5 -2.72 18.08 -20.90
CA LEU A 5 -4.17 18.17 -20.84
C LEU A 5 -4.84 17.20 -21.83
N ASN A 6 -4.35 17.17 -23.08
CA ASN A 6 -4.89 16.27 -24.10
C ASN A 6 -4.56 14.81 -23.80
N GLU A 7 -3.37 14.52 -23.27
CA GLU A 7 -2.96 13.17 -22.89
C GLU A 7 -3.83 12.60 -21.76
N TYR A 8 -4.11 13.38 -20.70
CA TYR A 8 -4.77 12.89 -19.49
C TYR A 8 -6.29 13.07 -19.44
N LYS A 9 -6.90 13.90 -20.30
CA LYS A 9 -8.36 14.16 -20.26
C LYS A 9 -9.21 12.89 -20.36
N ALA A 10 -8.85 11.97 -21.23
CA ALA A 10 -9.59 10.71 -21.42
C ALA A 10 -9.52 9.83 -20.17
N ILE A 11 -8.31 9.60 -19.63
CA ILE A 11 -8.13 8.73 -18.46
C ILE A 11 -8.73 9.37 -17.20
N THR A 12 -8.61 10.68 -17.01
CA THR A 12 -9.27 11.40 -15.91
C THR A 12 -10.79 11.27 -15.99
N THR A 13 -11.38 11.28 -17.19
CA THR A 13 -12.84 11.07 -17.35
C THR A 13 -13.25 9.65 -16.96
N LYS A 14 -12.47 8.64 -17.36
CA LYS A 14 -12.67 7.26 -16.93
C LYS A 14 -12.54 7.13 -15.41
N ILE A 15 -11.50 7.73 -14.83
CA ILE A 15 -11.26 7.76 -13.38
C ILE A 15 -12.46 8.34 -12.64
N ARG A 16 -13.03 9.47 -13.09
CA ARG A 16 -14.24 10.04 -12.47
C ARG A 16 -15.42 9.07 -12.48
N GLY A 17 -15.62 8.34 -13.58
CA GLY A 17 -16.67 7.32 -13.69
C GLY A 17 -16.42 6.11 -12.79
N MET A 18 -15.16 5.77 -12.53
CA MET A 18 -14.78 4.71 -11.59
C MET A 18 -14.91 5.17 -10.14
N HIS A 19 -14.42 6.38 -9.83
CA HIS A 19 -14.51 7.02 -8.51
C HIS A 19 -15.95 7.15 -8.02
N GLY A 20 -16.89 7.45 -8.92
CA GLY A 20 -18.32 7.49 -8.59
C GLY A 20 -18.94 6.16 -8.13
N LYS A 21 -18.19 5.04 -8.23
CA LYS A 21 -18.60 3.72 -7.74
C LYS A 21 -18.01 3.36 -6.37
N LEU A 22 -17.10 4.17 -5.84
CA LEU A 22 -16.61 4.01 -4.48
C LEU A 22 -17.75 4.26 -3.48
N LEU A 23 -17.67 3.57 -2.35
CA LEU A 23 -18.55 3.70 -1.21
C LEU A 23 -18.37 5.08 -0.59
N LYS A 24 -19.47 5.65 -0.11
CA LYS A 24 -19.47 6.93 0.58
C LYS A 24 -19.60 6.67 2.07
N LYS A 25 -19.33 7.72 2.87
CA LYS A 25 -19.48 7.68 4.35
C LYS A 25 -20.79 7.01 4.80
N LYS A 26 -21.90 7.27 4.10
CA LYS A 26 -23.20 6.67 4.41
C LYS A 26 -23.19 5.14 4.25
N GLU A 27 -22.60 4.61 3.18
CA GLU A 27 -22.49 3.16 3.00
C GLU A 27 -21.68 2.51 4.10
N TYR A 28 -20.55 3.09 4.52
CA TYR A 28 -19.78 2.53 5.63
C TYR A 28 -20.55 2.53 6.96
N ILE A 29 -21.34 3.57 7.23
CA ILE A 29 -22.25 3.60 8.38
C ILE A 29 -23.30 2.48 8.25
N GLU A 30 -23.90 2.29 7.08
CA GLU A 30 -24.85 1.19 6.84
C GLU A 30 -24.19 -0.18 7.06
N ILE A 31 -22.97 -0.40 6.55
CA ILE A 31 -22.21 -1.64 6.72
C ILE A 31 -21.88 -1.90 8.19
N SER A 32 -21.55 -0.87 8.97
CA SER A 32 -21.23 -1.02 10.40
C SER A 32 -22.39 -1.58 11.25
N HIS A 33 -23.62 -1.55 10.74
CA HIS A 33 -24.79 -2.10 11.41
C HIS A 33 -25.09 -3.56 11.01
N LEU A 34 -24.30 -4.15 10.11
CA LEU A 34 -24.47 -5.53 9.70
C LEU A 34 -23.91 -6.46 10.78
N ASP A 35 -24.60 -7.57 11.00
CA ASP A 35 -24.36 -8.50 12.12
C ASP A 35 -23.67 -9.81 11.68
N SER A 36 -23.36 -9.94 10.40
CA SER A 36 -22.83 -11.19 9.85
C SER A 36 -22.08 -10.97 8.54
N ILE A 37 -21.10 -11.85 8.27
CA ILE A 37 -20.36 -11.91 7.00
C ILE A 37 -21.34 -12.10 5.83
N ARG A 38 -22.39 -12.91 6.03
CA ARG A 38 -23.45 -13.11 5.04
C ARG A 38 -24.10 -11.78 4.64
N ALA A 39 -24.59 -11.02 5.63
CA ALA A 39 -25.24 -9.73 5.37
C ALA A 39 -24.29 -8.72 4.72
N PHE A 40 -23.02 -8.72 5.13
CA PHE A 40 -21.95 -7.92 4.52
C PHE A 40 -21.80 -8.21 3.01
N VAL A 41 -21.73 -9.49 2.63
CA VAL A 41 -21.63 -9.89 1.22
C VAL A 41 -22.90 -9.53 0.45
N SER A 42 -24.09 -9.82 1.00
CA SER A 42 -25.37 -9.47 0.35
C SER A 42 -25.49 -7.97 0.10
N TYR A 43 -24.96 -7.14 1.01
CA TYR A 43 -24.93 -5.69 0.88
C TYR A 43 -23.96 -5.25 -0.22
N LEU A 44 -22.72 -5.76 -0.21
CA LEU A 44 -21.71 -5.39 -1.22
C LEU A 44 -22.10 -5.85 -2.64
N LYS A 45 -22.78 -6.99 -2.80
CA LYS A 45 -23.30 -7.42 -4.12
C LYS A 45 -24.22 -6.40 -4.79
N GLN A 46 -24.87 -5.53 -4.02
CA GLN A 46 -25.74 -4.47 -4.54
C GLN A 46 -24.97 -3.21 -4.95
N LYS A 47 -23.66 -3.14 -4.65
CA LYS A 47 -22.82 -1.98 -4.92
C LYS A 47 -22.15 -2.10 -6.29
N PRO A 48 -22.20 -1.05 -7.14
CA PRO A 48 -21.62 -1.11 -8.48
C PRO A 48 -20.12 -1.42 -8.53
N GLY A 49 -19.38 -1.14 -7.46
CA GLY A 49 -17.95 -1.45 -7.33
C GLY A 49 -17.67 -2.94 -7.08
N TYR A 50 -18.65 -3.72 -6.60
CA TYR A 50 -18.44 -5.09 -6.11
C TYR A 50 -19.40 -6.12 -6.72
N SER A 51 -20.46 -5.69 -7.39
CA SER A 51 -21.49 -6.58 -7.94
C SER A 51 -20.93 -7.63 -8.91
N THR A 52 -19.87 -7.30 -9.65
CA THR A 52 -19.24 -8.22 -10.61
C THR A 52 -18.38 -9.26 -9.90
N ILE A 53 -17.43 -8.83 -9.07
CA ILE A 53 -16.47 -9.71 -8.40
C ILE A 53 -17.14 -10.63 -7.38
N LEU A 54 -18.26 -10.20 -6.80
CA LEU A 54 -19.03 -11.00 -5.84
C LEU A 54 -20.19 -11.78 -6.48
N LYS A 55 -20.40 -11.72 -7.80
CA LYS A 55 -21.60 -12.24 -8.47
C LYS A 55 -21.86 -13.71 -8.15
N ASP A 56 -20.83 -14.54 -8.25
CA ASP A 56 -20.93 -16.00 -8.16
C ASP A 56 -20.60 -16.53 -6.74
N VAL A 57 -20.43 -15.63 -5.77
CA VAL A 57 -20.14 -15.96 -4.37
C VAL A 57 -21.40 -16.51 -3.69
N ASP A 58 -21.35 -17.74 -3.16
CA ASP A 58 -22.39 -18.28 -2.28
C ASP A 58 -22.23 -17.75 -0.85
N GLU A 59 -23.20 -16.94 -0.43
CA GLU A 59 -23.18 -16.26 0.88
C GLU A 59 -23.31 -17.23 2.07
N ASN A 60 -23.73 -18.48 1.83
CA ASN A 60 -23.86 -19.49 2.87
C ASN A 60 -22.55 -20.29 3.08
N HIS A 61 -21.62 -20.20 2.15
CA HIS A 61 -20.36 -20.97 2.14
C HIS A 61 -19.16 -20.06 1.89
N ILE A 62 -19.09 -18.95 2.64
CA ILE A 62 -18.00 -17.97 2.51
C ILE A 62 -17.15 -17.90 3.77
N TYR A 63 -15.83 -18.03 3.58
CA TYR A 63 -14.84 -17.80 4.63
C TYR A 63 -14.32 -16.37 4.54
N ARG A 64 -13.96 -15.80 5.69
CA ARG A 64 -13.43 -14.42 5.79
C ARG A 64 -12.22 -14.21 4.87
N SER A 65 -11.23 -15.10 4.92
CA SER A 65 -10.00 -15.01 4.12
C SER A 65 -10.24 -15.05 2.62
N TYR A 66 -11.23 -15.82 2.15
CA TYR A 66 -11.64 -15.85 0.75
C TYR A 66 -12.27 -14.51 0.33
N LEU A 67 -13.14 -13.95 1.18
CA LEU A 67 -13.76 -12.64 0.93
C LEU A 67 -12.72 -11.52 0.90
N GLU A 68 -11.75 -11.51 1.82
CA GLU A 68 -10.64 -10.56 1.83
C GLU A 68 -9.80 -10.67 0.55
N GLY A 69 -9.54 -11.89 0.08
CA GLY A 69 -8.90 -12.13 -1.21
C GLY A 69 -9.66 -11.46 -2.37
N LEU A 70 -10.99 -11.64 -2.44
CA LEU A 70 -11.83 -11.00 -3.44
C LEU A 70 -11.84 -9.46 -3.32
N LEU A 71 -11.94 -8.92 -2.10
CA LEU A 71 -11.92 -7.47 -1.87
C LEU A 71 -10.59 -6.86 -2.34
N ASN A 72 -9.47 -7.46 -1.98
CA ASN A 72 -8.14 -7.06 -2.45
C ASN A 72 -8.04 -7.12 -3.98
N SER A 73 -8.63 -8.13 -4.60
CA SER A 73 -8.66 -8.25 -6.06
C SER A 73 -9.45 -7.15 -6.76
N ALA A 74 -10.37 -6.46 -6.08
CA ALA A 74 -11.06 -5.31 -6.65
C ALA A 74 -10.13 -4.12 -6.93
N VAL A 75 -9.07 -3.92 -6.13
CA VAL A 75 -8.02 -2.91 -6.40
C VAL A 75 -7.30 -3.25 -7.71
N TYR A 76 -6.95 -4.53 -7.86
CA TYR A 76 -6.24 -5.01 -9.04
C TYR A 76 -7.07 -4.98 -10.31
N GLU A 77 -8.36 -5.31 -10.23
CA GLU A 77 -9.26 -5.14 -11.38
C GLU A 77 -9.30 -3.68 -11.85
N ASP A 78 -9.35 -2.74 -10.92
CA ASP A 78 -9.44 -1.33 -11.26
C ASP A 78 -8.11 -0.78 -11.79
N PHE A 79 -6.99 -1.20 -11.21
CA PHE A 79 -5.67 -0.97 -11.79
C PHE A 79 -5.59 -1.52 -13.22
N ASN A 80 -6.03 -2.76 -13.46
CA ASN A 80 -6.03 -3.37 -14.79
C ASN A 80 -6.92 -2.60 -15.77
N LYS A 81 -8.12 -2.17 -15.35
CA LYS A 81 -9.01 -1.32 -16.16
C LYS A 81 -8.31 -0.01 -16.57
N LEU A 82 -7.55 0.60 -15.66
CA LEU A 82 -6.77 1.81 -15.96
C LEU A 82 -5.58 1.51 -16.87
N TYR A 83 -4.82 0.46 -16.61
CA TYR A 83 -3.65 0.06 -17.40
C TYR A 83 -4.00 -0.23 -18.87
N HIS A 84 -5.09 -0.97 -19.11
CA HIS A 84 -5.56 -1.27 -20.46
C HIS A 84 -6.02 0.01 -21.19
N PHE A 85 -6.70 0.92 -20.48
CA PHE A 85 -7.20 2.17 -21.06
C PHE A 85 -6.09 3.23 -21.28
N ALA A 86 -5.04 3.18 -20.46
CA ALA A 86 -3.95 4.14 -20.47
C ALA A 86 -3.18 4.15 -21.80
N ASN A 87 -2.73 5.33 -22.21
CA ASN A 87 -1.76 5.48 -23.29
C ASN A 87 -0.35 5.08 -22.82
N PHE A 88 0.63 5.05 -23.73
CA PHE A 88 2.00 4.63 -23.41
C PHE A 88 2.63 5.44 -22.27
N ARG A 89 2.44 6.76 -22.25
CA ARG A 89 2.97 7.65 -21.22
C ARG A 89 2.37 7.37 -19.85
N GLN A 90 1.04 7.22 -19.76
CA GLN A 90 0.34 6.89 -18.52
C GLN A 90 0.72 5.50 -17.99
N ARG A 91 0.93 4.54 -18.89
CA ARG A 91 1.39 3.19 -18.52
C ARG A 91 2.76 3.21 -17.87
N ASN A 92 3.63 4.17 -18.18
CA ASN A 92 4.92 4.28 -17.50
C ASN A 92 4.77 4.54 -16.00
N PHE A 93 3.87 5.45 -15.61
CA PHE A 93 3.53 5.65 -14.19
C PHE A 93 2.89 4.40 -13.58
N LEU A 94 1.92 3.77 -14.25
CA LEU A 94 1.25 2.57 -13.73
C LEU A 94 2.22 1.39 -13.55
N LYS A 95 3.24 1.24 -14.40
CA LYS A 95 4.30 0.24 -14.22
C LYS A 95 5.08 0.47 -12.93
N ILE A 96 5.43 1.72 -12.63
CA ILE A 96 6.10 2.06 -11.36
C ILE A 96 5.15 1.76 -10.19
N TYR A 97 3.89 2.17 -10.29
CA TYR A 97 2.88 1.94 -9.26
C TYR A 97 2.69 0.44 -8.97
N GLY A 98 2.66 -0.38 -10.03
CA GLY A 98 2.47 -1.82 -9.97
C GLY A 98 3.52 -2.57 -9.14
N ILE A 99 4.71 -1.99 -8.95
CA ILE A 99 5.76 -2.57 -8.09
C ILE A 99 5.26 -2.71 -6.64
N ASN A 100 4.44 -1.78 -6.13
CA ASN A 100 3.86 -1.91 -4.78
C ASN A 100 3.00 -3.17 -4.66
N TYR A 101 2.21 -3.45 -5.70
CA TYR A 101 1.34 -4.62 -5.75
C TYR A 101 2.13 -5.92 -5.83
N GLU A 102 3.15 -5.95 -6.69
CA GLU A 102 4.03 -7.11 -6.84
C GLU A 102 4.60 -7.52 -5.49
N VAL A 103 5.14 -6.55 -4.75
CA VAL A 103 5.78 -6.80 -3.44
C VAL A 103 4.78 -7.21 -2.39
N ASN A 104 3.59 -6.59 -2.35
CA ASN A 104 2.54 -7.00 -1.42
C ASN A 104 2.15 -8.47 -1.61
N VAL A 105 2.03 -8.93 -2.85
CA VAL A 105 1.71 -10.34 -3.12
C VAL A 105 2.88 -11.28 -2.89
N LEU A 106 4.11 -10.88 -3.21
CA LEU A 106 5.29 -11.66 -2.83
C LEU A 106 5.36 -11.87 -1.31
N LYS A 107 5.00 -10.86 -0.50
CA LYS A 107 4.93 -11.02 0.96
C LYS A 107 3.85 -12.00 1.41
N LYS A 108 2.69 -12.06 0.73
CA LYS A 108 1.64 -13.07 1.02
C LYS A 108 2.18 -14.50 0.81
N PHE A 109 2.82 -14.75 -0.33
CA PHE A 109 3.41 -16.06 -0.61
C PHE A 109 4.60 -16.40 0.30
N LEU A 110 5.39 -15.40 0.66
CA LEU A 110 6.49 -15.54 1.60
C LEU A 110 6.00 -15.96 2.99
N ARG A 111 4.93 -15.35 3.52
CA ARG A 111 4.34 -15.76 4.82
C ARG A 111 3.87 -17.21 4.82
N ARG A 112 3.26 -17.66 3.71
CA ARG A 112 2.91 -19.07 3.50
C ARG A 112 4.15 -19.97 3.48
N ALA A 113 5.23 -19.54 2.83
CA ALA A 113 6.49 -20.27 2.79
C ALA A 113 7.18 -20.41 4.17
N PHE A 114 6.83 -19.53 5.11
CA PHE A 114 7.25 -19.57 6.52
C PHE A 114 6.26 -20.32 7.43
N ASP A 115 5.24 -20.99 6.86
CA ASP A 115 4.18 -21.71 7.59
C ASP A 115 3.37 -20.84 8.57
N ILE A 116 3.22 -19.55 8.25
CA ILE A 116 2.37 -18.63 9.01
C ILE A 116 0.98 -18.65 8.36
N SER A 117 0.28 -19.75 8.58
CA SER A 117 -0.99 -20.11 7.92
C SER A 117 -2.18 -19.25 8.34
N GLU A 118 -2.16 -18.63 9.53
CA GLU A 118 -3.22 -17.73 10.02
C GLU A 118 -3.32 -16.40 9.24
N ILE A 119 -2.36 -16.08 8.36
CA ILE A 119 -2.26 -14.78 7.65
C ILE A 119 -2.39 -14.95 6.12
N TYR A 120 -2.75 -16.14 5.62
CA TYR A 120 -2.89 -16.34 4.18
C TYR A 120 -4.27 -15.89 3.67
N GLU A 121 -4.29 -14.74 3.01
CA GLU A 121 -5.37 -14.32 2.13
C GLU A 121 -5.17 -14.94 0.74
N GLU A 122 -6.24 -15.47 0.15
CA GLU A 122 -6.18 -15.96 -1.23
C GLU A 122 -5.86 -14.81 -2.19
N VAL A 123 -4.99 -15.08 -3.15
CA VAL A 123 -4.69 -14.15 -4.26
C VAL A 123 -5.52 -14.61 -5.45
N SER A 124 -6.32 -13.72 -6.05
CA SER A 124 -7.15 -14.16 -7.18
C SER A 124 -6.36 -14.44 -8.45
N GLU A 125 -6.91 -15.30 -9.30
CA GLU A 125 -6.32 -15.69 -10.59
C GLU A 125 -6.05 -14.49 -11.50
N GLU A 126 -6.92 -13.48 -11.51
CA GLU A 126 -6.77 -12.28 -12.33
C GLU A 126 -5.48 -11.51 -11.98
N TYR A 127 -5.13 -11.49 -10.69
CA TYR A 127 -3.91 -10.81 -10.27
C TYR A 127 -2.65 -11.63 -10.56
N LEU A 128 -2.74 -12.95 -10.44
CA LEU A 128 -1.64 -13.86 -10.78
C LEU A 128 -1.34 -13.81 -12.29
N ASP A 129 -2.37 -13.68 -13.12
CA ASP A 129 -2.22 -13.42 -14.56
C ASP A 129 -1.54 -12.06 -14.84
N TYR A 130 -1.86 -11.00 -14.08
CA TYR A 130 -1.15 -9.73 -14.18
C TYR A 130 0.35 -9.88 -13.89
N LEU A 131 0.72 -10.51 -12.77
CA LEU A 131 2.14 -10.73 -12.41
C LEU A 131 2.90 -11.50 -13.50
N ASN A 132 2.25 -12.54 -14.03
CA ASN A 132 2.84 -13.37 -15.07
C ASN A 132 3.09 -12.59 -16.37
N ARG A 133 2.21 -11.64 -16.71
CA ARG A 133 2.32 -10.83 -17.94
C ARG A 133 3.27 -9.64 -17.81
N HIS A 134 3.44 -9.11 -16.59
CA HIS A 134 4.05 -7.79 -16.40
C HIS A 134 5.31 -7.78 -15.53
N SER A 135 5.57 -8.82 -14.74
CA SER A 135 6.60 -8.77 -13.68
C SER A 135 7.72 -9.81 -13.86
N ASN A 136 7.70 -10.63 -14.92
CA ASN A 136 8.59 -11.78 -15.12
C ASN A 136 8.64 -12.72 -13.89
N ILE A 137 7.56 -12.72 -13.12
CA ILE A 137 7.36 -13.59 -11.96
C ILE A 137 6.56 -14.80 -12.44
N ASN A 138 7.01 -16.00 -12.11
CA ASN A 138 6.27 -17.21 -12.43
C ASN A 138 5.11 -17.39 -11.44
N ALA A 139 3.95 -16.84 -11.78
CA ALA A 139 2.77 -16.86 -10.92
C ALA A 139 2.29 -18.29 -10.57
N LYS A 140 2.38 -19.24 -11.52
CA LYS A 140 2.05 -20.65 -11.26
C LYS A 140 2.99 -21.27 -10.24
N ALA A 141 4.29 -21.00 -10.35
CA ALA A 141 5.23 -21.48 -9.35
C ALA A 141 4.97 -20.84 -7.98
N LEU A 142 4.65 -19.54 -7.93
CA LEU A 142 4.27 -18.84 -6.70
C LEU A 142 3.05 -19.47 -6.02
N GLU A 143 2.00 -19.79 -6.78
CA GLU A 143 0.79 -20.43 -6.27
C GLU A 143 1.07 -21.75 -5.54
N GLU A 144 2.10 -22.49 -5.97
CA GLU A 144 2.47 -23.79 -5.41
C GLU A 144 3.47 -23.71 -4.24
N VAL A 145 4.07 -22.54 -3.96
CA VAL A 145 5.09 -22.34 -2.90
C VAL A 145 4.57 -22.76 -1.52
N LYS A 146 5.26 -23.68 -0.85
CA LYS A 146 5.00 -24.07 0.55
C LYS A 146 6.23 -23.90 1.43
N THR A 147 7.40 -23.73 0.83
CA THR A 147 8.68 -23.62 1.54
C THR A 147 9.51 -22.46 1.04
N LEU A 148 10.41 -21.95 1.90
CA LEU A 148 11.31 -20.86 1.55
C LEU A 148 12.19 -21.16 0.31
N PRO A 149 12.76 -22.37 0.11
CA PRO A 149 13.48 -22.69 -1.12
C PRO A 149 12.62 -22.58 -2.39
N GLU A 150 11.38 -23.06 -2.36
CA GLU A 150 10.43 -22.93 -3.48
C GLU A 150 10.10 -21.47 -3.77
N PHE A 151 9.89 -20.66 -2.72
CA PHE A 151 9.68 -19.22 -2.87
C PHE A 151 10.85 -18.57 -3.62
N ARG A 152 12.10 -18.82 -3.19
CA ARG A 152 13.28 -18.25 -3.86
C ARG A 152 13.41 -18.71 -5.30
N GLU A 153 13.09 -19.97 -5.59
CA GLU A 153 13.09 -20.53 -6.95
C GLU A 153 12.09 -19.82 -7.85
N SER A 154 10.87 -19.58 -7.34
CA SER A 154 9.78 -18.92 -8.09
C SER A 154 10.12 -17.49 -8.54
N LEU A 155 11.08 -16.84 -7.86
CA LEU A 155 11.54 -15.49 -8.19
C LEU A 155 12.56 -15.45 -9.34
N LYS A 156 13.14 -16.58 -9.75
CA LYS A 156 14.17 -16.60 -10.80
C LYS A 156 13.68 -15.93 -12.08
N GLY A 157 14.49 -15.02 -12.62
CA GLY A 157 14.15 -14.23 -13.81
C GLY A 157 13.44 -12.92 -13.50
N SER A 158 12.84 -12.79 -12.31
CA SER A 158 12.31 -11.51 -11.83
C SER A 158 13.41 -10.62 -11.24
N MET A 159 13.10 -9.34 -11.08
CA MET A 159 13.99 -8.38 -10.43
C MET A 159 14.19 -8.64 -8.93
N TYR A 160 13.31 -9.42 -8.29
CA TYR A 160 13.33 -9.70 -6.86
C TYR A 160 14.29 -10.83 -6.47
N TYR A 161 14.76 -11.64 -7.43
CA TYR A 161 15.60 -12.80 -7.14
C TYR A 161 16.93 -12.43 -6.49
N GLN A 162 17.66 -11.45 -7.06
CA GLN A 162 19.01 -11.11 -6.56
C GLN A 162 18.99 -10.54 -5.14
N PRO A 163 18.12 -9.56 -4.80
CA PRO A 163 17.98 -9.08 -3.42
C PRO A 163 17.69 -10.21 -2.42
N ILE A 164 16.74 -11.09 -2.76
CA ILE A 164 16.35 -12.20 -1.88
C ILE A 164 17.47 -13.23 -1.74
N LYS A 165 18.24 -13.47 -2.81
CA LYS A 165 19.39 -14.37 -2.80
C LYS A 165 20.54 -13.86 -1.91
N GLN A 166 20.70 -12.55 -1.75
CA GLN A 166 21.76 -12.00 -0.88
C GLN A 166 21.59 -12.42 0.59
N LEU A 167 20.36 -12.74 1.02
CA LEU A 167 20.07 -13.27 2.35
C LEU A 167 20.65 -14.67 2.59
N ASP A 168 21.18 -15.36 1.58
CA ASP A 168 21.94 -16.61 1.76
C ASP A 168 23.21 -16.43 2.59
N SER A 169 23.73 -15.21 2.63
CA SER A 169 24.90 -14.85 3.45
C SER A 169 24.56 -14.55 4.91
N VAL A 170 23.27 -14.41 5.24
CA VAL A 170 22.79 -14.15 6.59
C VAL A 170 22.58 -15.49 7.30
N GLU A 171 23.05 -15.61 8.54
CA GLU A 171 22.80 -16.79 9.34
C GLU A 171 21.34 -16.83 9.78
N LYS A 172 20.56 -17.80 9.27
CA LYS A 172 19.13 -18.02 9.59
C LYS A 172 18.26 -16.76 9.43
N PRO A 173 18.10 -16.22 8.21
CA PRO A 173 17.26 -15.05 7.96
C PRO A 173 15.81 -15.32 8.38
N SER A 174 15.24 -14.37 9.12
CA SER A 174 13.85 -14.38 9.59
C SER A 174 12.89 -13.89 8.51
N LEU A 175 11.57 -14.10 8.70
CA LEU A 175 10.54 -13.51 7.82
C LEU A 175 10.74 -12.00 7.67
N PHE A 176 11.04 -11.31 8.77
CA PHE A 176 11.28 -9.87 8.80
C PHE A 176 12.43 -9.45 7.87
N ASP A 177 13.51 -10.22 7.80
CA ASP A 177 14.64 -9.93 6.91
C ASP A 177 14.24 -10.02 5.44
N TYR A 178 13.40 -11.01 5.08
CA TYR A 178 12.86 -11.14 3.73
C TYR A 178 11.90 -10.01 3.37
N GLU A 179 10.92 -9.72 4.25
CA GLU A 179 9.94 -8.66 4.01
C GLU A 179 10.63 -7.29 3.88
N THR A 180 11.57 -6.98 4.78
CA THR A 180 12.35 -5.73 4.74
C THR A 180 13.19 -5.64 3.48
N THR A 181 13.81 -6.74 3.04
CA THR A 181 14.58 -6.78 1.79
C THR A 181 13.69 -6.52 0.57
N LEU A 182 12.51 -7.15 0.51
CA LEU A 182 11.55 -6.92 -0.57
C LEU A 182 11.08 -5.47 -0.58
N ASP A 183 10.65 -4.93 0.56
CA ASP A 183 10.13 -3.57 0.69
C ASP A 183 11.21 -2.52 0.34
N THR A 184 12.41 -2.66 0.91
CA THR A 184 13.52 -1.71 0.64
C THR A 184 13.93 -1.72 -0.82
N PHE A 185 14.01 -2.91 -1.43
CA PHE A 185 14.32 -3.05 -2.84
C PHE A 185 13.23 -2.46 -3.74
N ALA A 186 11.95 -2.68 -3.39
CA ALA A 186 10.80 -2.13 -4.09
C ALA A 186 10.81 -0.61 -4.06
N PHE A 187 10.94 -0.01 -2.87
CA PHE A 187 10.97 1.45 -2.70
C PHE A 187 12.14 2.10 -3.44
N THR A 188 13.33 1.49 -3.35
CA THR A 188 14.51 1.96 -4.09
C THR A 188 14.30 1.86 -5.60
N THR A 189 13.68 0.78 -6.08
CA THR A 189 13.34 0.62 -7.49
C THR A 189 12.32 1.67 -7.93
N ILE A 190 11.22 1.81 -7.21
CA ILE A 190 10.16 2.80 -7.46
C ILE A 190 10.77 4.19 -7.60
N TRP A 191 11.65 4.57 -6.67
CA TRP A 191 12.34 5.86 -6.71
C TRP A 191 13.26 6.01 -7.92
N ARG A 192 13.96 4.96 -8.33
CA ARG A 192 14.92 5.01 -9.45
C ARG A 192 14.23 5.01 -10.82
N GLU A 193 13.16 4.25 -10.98
CA GLU A 193 12.48 4.08 -12.26
C GLU A 193 11.78 5.37 -12.72
N LYS A 194 11.44 6.28 -11.80
CA LYS A 194 10.92 7.62 -12.14
C LYS A 194 11.82 8.33 -13.17
N ASN A 195 13.13 8.27 -12.97
CA ASN A 195 14.14 8.96 -13.80
C ASN A 195 14.23 8.43 -15.23
N LYS A 196 13.66 7.24 -15.48
CA LYS A 196 13.70 6.57 -16.79
C LYS A 196 12.35 6.63 -17.50
N LEU A 197 11.27 6.68 -16.74
CA LEU A 197 9.93 6.40 -17.22
C LEU A 197 9.01 7.63 -17.20
N LEU A 198 9.29 8.62 -16.35
CA LEU A 198 8.48 9.81 -16.20
C LEU A 198 9.14 11.04 -16.82
N GLU A 199 8.32 11.95 -17.35
CA GLU A 199 8.80 13.25 -17.80
C GLU A 199 8.95 14.21 -16.61
N LYS A 200 9.73 15.29 -16.78
CA LYS A 200 10.09 16.22 -15.69
C LYS A 200 8.93 16.76 -14.85
N ASP A 201 7.77 17.01 -15.46
CA ASP A 201 6.60 17.51 -14.72
C ASP A 201 5.88 16.39 -13.95
N GLU A 202 5.88 15.17 -14.48
CA GLU A 202 5.38 13.97 -13.78
C GLU A 202 6.32 13.55 -12.66
N GLU A 203 7.64 13.64 -12.87
CA GLU A 203 8.65 13.40 -11.84
C GLU A 203 8.45 14.30 -10.61
N LYS A 204 8.17 15.60 -10.79
CA LYS A 204 7.93 16.51 -9.66
C LYS A 204 6.72 16.10 -8.82
N ILE A 205 5.63 15.69 -9.49
CA ILE A 205 4.41 15.20 -8.82
C ILE A 205 4.73 13.90 -8.08
N PHE A 206 5.43 12.99 -8.75
CA PHE A 206 5.86 11.72 -8.21
C PHE A 206 6.74 11.91 -6.96
N GLU A 207 7.78 12.73 -7.04
CA GLU A 207 8.71 13.01 -5.93
C GLU A 207 8.00 13.66 -4.75
N ARG A 208 7.01 14.52 -5.01
CA ARG A 208 6.23 15.11 -3.94
C ARG A 208 5.41 14.08 -3.18
N ILE A 209 4.85 13.07 -3.86
CA ILE A 209 4.05 12.02 -3.23
C ILE A 209 4.98 10.95 -2.62
N TYR A 210 5.75 10.24 -3.44
CA TYR A 210 6.62 9.15 -2.99
C TYR A 210 7.77 9.61 -2.10
N GLY A 211 8.35 10.78 -2.36
CA GLY A 211 9.43 11.31 -1.52
C GLY A 211 8.92 11.66 -0.13
N THR A 212 7.71 12.22 -0.03
CA THR A 212 7.07 12.45 1.28
C THR A 212 6.72 11.11 1.95
N LYS A 213 6.18 10.15 1.20
CA LYS A 213 5.90 8.79 1.71
C LYS A 213 7.16 8.15 2.33
N PHE A 214 8.29 8.17 1.62
CA PHE A 214 9.52 7.54 2.08
C PHE A 214 10.15 8.25 3.29
N ASP A 215 10.15 9.59 3.31
CA ASP A 215 10.61 10.35 4.47
C ASP A 215 9.79 9.99 5.73
N LEU A 216 8.45 9.96 5.60
CA LEU A 216 7.56 9.64 6.72
C LEU A 216 7.68 8.19 7.17
N LEU A 217 7.81 7.24 6.23
CA LEU A 217 8.09 5.85 6.55
C LEU A 217 9.40 5.71 7.31
N ASN A 218 10.47 6.41 6.89
CA ASN A 218 11.73 6.43 7.63
C ASN A 218 11.57 7.01 9.05
N ILE A 219 10.78 8.07 9.24
CA ILE A 219 10.47 8.61 10.58
C ILE A 219 9.75 7.55 11.44
N ILE A 220 8.73 6.88 10.88
CA ILE A 220 8.00 5.80 11.56
C ILE A 220 8.92 4.62 11.90
N PHE A 221 9.77 4.21 10.96
CA PHE A 221 10.70 3.10 11.16
C PHE A 221 11.69 3.42 12.29
N ILE A 222 12.33 4.59 12.26
CA ILE A 222 13.22 5.03 13.34
C ILE A 222 12.48 5.01 14.68
N TYR A 223 11.27 5.60 14.73
CA TYR A 223 10.46 5.63 15.93
C TYR A 223 10.13 4.22 16.47
N ARG A 224 9.63 3.33 15.61
CA ARG A 224 9.24 1.96 15.97
C ARG A 224 10.45 1.14 16.45
N TYR A 225 11.54 1.16 15.71
CA TYR A 225 12.73 0.39 16.05
C TYR A 225 13.38 0.86 17.36
N LYS A 226 13.32 2.16 17.67
CA LYS A 226 13.77 2.67 18.97
C LYS A 226 12.81 2.31 20.09
N ARG A 227 11.51 2.57 19.92
CA ARG A 227 10.51 2.41 20.99
C ARG A 227 10.22 0.96 21.35
N TYR A 228 10.07 0.09 20.35
CA TYR A 228 9.54 -1.27 20.55
C TYR A 228 10.62 -2.35 20.48
N TYR A 229 11.72 -2.10 19.77
CA TYR A 229 12.77 -3.10 19.53
C TYR A 229 14.12 -2.73 20.14
N ASN A 230 14.28 -1.49 20.61
CA ASN A 230 15.49 -0.96 21.23
C ASN A 230 16.77 -1.25 20.41
N LEU A 231 16.66 -1.16 19.06
CA LEU A 231 17.78 -1.43 18.16
C LEU A 231 18.84 -0.32 18.21
N PRO A 232 20.14 -0.64 18.05
CA PRO A 232 21.19 0.37 17.99
C PRO A 232 21.06 1.23 16.72
N PRO A 233 21.45 2.52 16.77
CA PRO A 233 21.31 3.46 15.64
C PRO A 233 21.90 2.95 14.31
N GLU A 234 23.06 2.31 14.35
CA GLU A 234 23.73 1.77 13.17
C GLU A 234 22.90 0.69 12.49
N GLN A 235 22.28 -0.21 13.27
CA GLN A 235 21.41 -1.24 12.75
C GLN A 235 20.12 -0.64 12.17
N ILE A 236 19.50 0.32 12.87
CA ILE A 236 18.31 1.02 12.36
C ILE A 236 18.61 1.66 11.01
N ASN A 237 19.76 2.33 10.87
CA ASN A 237 20.16 3.00 9.64
C ASN A 237 20.24 2.03 8.43
N THR A 238 20.63 0.77 8.65
CA THR A 238 20.64 -0.26 7.57
C THR A 238 19.25 -0.72 7.13
N LEU A 239 18.22 -0.47 7.95
CA LEU A 239 16.83 -0.86 7.70
C LEU A 239 15.99 0.29 7.10
N LEU A 240 16.59 1.48 6.93
CA LEU A 240 15.89 2.63 6.36
C LEU A 240 15.84 2.55 4.84
N ILE A 241 14.81 3.19 4.27
CA ILE A 241 14.69 3.39 2.83
C ILE A 241 15.82 4.32 2.40
N PRO A 242 16.73 3.92 1.49
CA PRO A 242 17.90 4.70 1.10
C PRO A 242 17.52 5.77 0.06
N VAL A 243 16.52 6.58 0.40
CA VAL A 243 15.97 7.66 -0.41
C VAL A 243 15.78 8.87 0.49
N ASN A 244 16.43 9.97 0.13
CA ASN A 244 16.30 11.25 0.83
C ASN A 244 15.51 12.22 -0.06
N TYR A 245 14.41 12.75 0.45
CA TYR A 245 13.65 13.79 -0.25
C TYR A 245 13.71 15.14 0.48
N ARG A 246 13.02 15.26 1.60
CA ARG A 246 12.98 16.49 2.43
C ARG A 246 13.48 16.25 3.84
N LEU A 247 13.60 15.00 4.25
CA LEU A 247 14.33 14.58 5.44
C LEU A 247 15.80 14.43 5.06
N SER A 248 16.65 15.32 5.57
CA SER A 248 18.08 15.34 5.29
C SER A 248 18.84 14.27 6.08
N ASP A 249 20.03 13.89 5.62
CA ASP A 249 20.92 12.96 6.33
C ASP A 249 21.24 13.41 7.76
N ASN A 250 21.37 14.73 7.97
CA ASN A 250 21.59 15.30 9.29
C ASN A 250 20.37 15.14 10.20
N GLU A 251 19.15 15.30 9.67
CA GLU A 251 17.92 15.07 10.42
C GLU A 251 17.73 13.59 10.73
N ILE A 252 18.00 12.69 9.78
CA ILE A 252 18.00 11.22 10.00
C ILE A 252 18.99 10.87 11.12
N SER A 253 20.23 11.36 11.02
CA SER A 253 21.26 11.13 12.04
C SER A 253 20.82 11.64 13.41
N ALA A 254 20.21 12.83 13.48
CA ALA A 254 19.72 13.40 14.74
C ALA A 254 18.55 12.57 15.34
N LEU A 255 17.63 12.06 14.52
CA LEU A 255 16.54 11.18 14.97
C LEU A 255 17.09 9.85 15.50
N LEU A 256 18.07 9.28 14.79
CA LEU A 256 18.78 8.05 15.18
C LEU A 256 19.55 8.23 16.50
N SER A 257 20.20 9.38 16.70
CA SER A 257 20.97 9.69 17.91
C SER A 257 20.14 10.19 19.10
N ALA A 258 18.84 10.42 18.95
CA ALA A 258 17.98 10.88 20.06
C ALA A 258 18.01 9.90 21.25
N GLU A 259 18.32 10.40 22.45
CA GLU A 259 18.53 9.54 23.63
C GLU A 259 17.22 8.95 24.20
N ASP A 260 16.11 9.67 24.00
CA ASP A 260 14.78 9.27 24.44
C ASP A 260 13.70 9.76 23.46
N LEU A 261 12.44 9.44 23.76
CA LEU A 261 11.30 9.85 22.94
C LEU A 261 11.10 11.37 22.93
N GLU A 262 11.39 12.07 24.03
CA GLU A 262 11.28 13.53 24.11
C GLU A 262 12.28 14.22 23.18
N ALA A 263 13.51 13.73 23.14
CA ALA A 263 14.54 14.17 22.22
C ALA A 263 14.16 13.86 20.77
N PHE A 264 13.58 12.68 20.50
CA PHE A 264 13.09 12.32 19.17
C PHE A 264 12.03 13.32 18.68
N TRP A 265 11.01 13.60 19.49
CA TRP A 265 9.96 14.57 19.15
C TRP A 265 10.51 15.99 18.99
N ARG A 266 11.49 16.39 19.80
CA ARG A 266 12.17 17.69 19.66
C ARG A 266 12.89 17.80 18.31
N VAL A 267 13.62 16.76 17.90
CA VAL A 267 14.28 16.73 16.58
C VAL A 267 13.24 16.75 15.47
N LEU A 268 12.18 15.94 15.56
CA LEU A 268 11.14 15.87 14.55
C LEU A 268 10.40 17.21 14.36
N ARG A 269 10.14 17.94 15.45
CA ARG A 269 9.61 19.32 15.44
C ARG A 269 10.56 20.36 14.84
N GLY A 270 11.83 20.01 14.61
CA GLY A 270 12.79 20.84 13.87
C GLY A 270 12.78 20.59 12.35
N THR A 271 12.13 19.52 11.88
CA THR A 271 12.16 19.12 10.47
C THR A 271 11.10 19.84 9.62
N LYS A 272 11.13 19.63 8.30
CA LYS A 272 10.04 20.08 7.42
C LYS A 272 8.66 19.45 7.72
N TYR A 273 8.63 18.40 8.54
CA TYR A 273 7.42 17.72 8.98
C TYR A 273 6.86 18.28 10.30
N ALA A 274 7.57 19.22 10.94
CA ALA A 274 7.17 19.89 12.19
C ALA A 274 5.70 20.33 12.23
N LYS A 275 5.26 21.01 11.17
CA LYS A 275 3.91 21.58 11.08
C LYS A 275 2.78 20.54 11.11
N TYR A 276 3.10 19.26 10.93
CA TYR A 276 2.13 18.18 11.00
C TYR A 276 2.19 17.45 12.35
N VAL A 277 3.31 17.55 13.09
CA VAL A 277 3.52 16.91 14.40
C VAL A 277 3.25 17.83 15.59
N ASN A 278 2.89 19.10 15.37
CA ASN A 278 2.77 20.10 16.44
C ASN A 278 1.69 19.79 17.47
N ASP A 279 0.69 18.97 17.13
CA ASP A 279 -0.40 18.55 18.01
C ASP A 279 -0.26 17.09 18.47
N LEU A 280 0.95 16.50 18.33
CA LEU A 280 1.20 15.10 18.64
C LEU A 280 2.04 14.93 19.92
N ASP A 281 1.47 14.25 20.91
CA ASP A 281 2.07 13.84 22.19
C ASP A 281 2.35 12.31 22.27
N SER A 282 1.95 11.48 21.28
CA SER A 282 2.04 10.02 21.36
C SER A 282 2.34 9.27 20.05
N GLY A 283 2.81 8.02 20.18
CA GLY A 283 3.18 7.17 19.04
C GLY A 283 2.04 6.78 18.11
N LEU A 284 0.86 6.53 18.66
CA LEU A 284 -0.36 6.23 17.91
C LEU A 284 -0.77 7.38 16.98
N GLU A 285 -0.22 8.56 17.20
CA GLU A 285 -0.44 9.71 16.34
C GLU A 285 0.51 9.77 15.15
N LEU A 286 1.62 9.01 15.14
CA LEU A 286 2.59 9.05 14.04
C LEU A 286 2.11 8.25 12.82
N GLU A 287 1.54 7.06 13.01
CA GLU A 287 0.89 6.30 11.94
C GLU A 287 -0.31 7.08 11.38
N LYS A 288 -1.16 7.59 12.26
CA LYS A 288 -2.31 8.42 11.85
C LYS A 288 -1.86 9.70 11.12
N LEU A 289 -0.78 10.33 11.59
CA LEU A 289 -0.19 11.48 10.91
C LEU A 289 0.27 11.11 9.50
N TYR A 290 0.90 9.96 9.33
CA TYR A 290 1.35 9.49 8.03
C TYR A 290 0.16 9.32 7.08
N GLU A 291 -0.92 8.67 7.52
CA GLU A 291 -2.16 8.52 6.76
C GLU A 291 -2.74 9.89 6.39
N ASP A 292 -3.05 10.73 7.39
CA ASP A 292 -3.66 12.06 7.20
C ASP A 292 -2.82 12.96 6.26
N LEU A 293 -1.49 12.91 6.39
CA LEU A 293 -0.58 13.72 5.60
C LEU A 293 -0.47 13.20 4.16
N LEU A 294 -0.37 11.89 3.97
CA LEU A 294 -0.34 11.33 2.63
C LEU A 294 -1.62 11.61 1.89
N ASP A 295 -2.78 11.36 2.50
CA ASP A 295 -4.10 11.65 1.93
C ASP A 295 -4.16 13.11 1.47
N LYS A 296 -3.78 14.02 2.36
CA LYS A 296 -3.76 15.46 2.05
C LYS A 296 -2.84 15.81 0.89
N ILE A 297 -1.66 15.19 0.81
CA ILE A 297 -0.70 15.45 -0.27
C ILE A 297 -1.23 14.89 -1.59
N ILE A 298 -1.75 13.67 -1.59
CA ILE A 298 -2.29 13.00 -2.77
C ILE A 298 -3.48 13.79 -3.32
N GLN A 299 -4.46 14.11 -2.46
CA GLN A 299 -5.63 14.92 -2.82
C GLN A 299 -5.24 16.33 -3.29
N SER A 300 -4.28 16.98 -2.62
CA SER A 300 -3.82 18.30 -3.04
C SER A 300 -3.16 18.27 -4.42
N ASN A 301 -2.37 17.24 -4.74
CA ASN A 301 -1.78 17.12 -6.08
C ASN A 301 -2.85 16.81 -7.12
N ALA A 302 -3.81 15.93 -6.85
CA ALA A 302 -4.90 15.65 -7.78
C ALA A 302 -5.80 16.87 -8.03
N LYS A 303 -6.01 17.72 -7.01
CA LYS A 303 -6.77 18.97 -7.15
C LYS A 303 -6.02 20.03 -7.96
N ASN A 304 -4.72 20.18 -7.72
CA ASN A 304 -3.91 21.20 -8.39
C ASN A 304 -3.56 20.80 -9.83
N ASP A 305 -3.32 19.51 -10.06
CA ASP A 305 -2.89 18.93 -11.34
C ASP A 305 -3.83 17.78 -11.78
N PRO A 306 -5.14 18.05 -12.02
CA PRO A 306 -6.16 17.03 -12.31
C PRO A 306 -6.02 16.32 -13.66
N TYR A 307 -5.07 16.74 -14.49
CA TYR A 307 -4.76 16.14 -15.79
C TYR A 307 -3.31 15.67 -15.81
N SER A 308 -2.98 14.82 -14.84
CA SER A 308 -1.64 14.29 -14.63
C SER A 308 -1.70 12.91 -13.93
N ILE A 309 -0.52 12.32 -13.67
CA ILE A 309 -0.38 11.11 -12.85
C ILE A 309 -1.03 11.24 -11.46
N ALA A 310 -1.20 12.46 -10.94
CA ALA A 310 -1.80 12.68 -9.62
C ALA A 310 -3.23 12.16 -9.54
N SER A 311 -4.01 12.27 -10.62
CA SER A 311 -5.38 11.74 -10.65
C SER A 311 -5.43 10.21 -10.69
N ILE A 312 -4.44 9.59 -11.34
CA ILE A 312 -4.30 8.13 -11.36
C ILE A 312 -3.94 7.65 -9.96
N TYR A 313 -2.92 8.27 -9.35
CA TYR A 313 -2.50 7.94 -7.98
C TYR A 313 -3.67 8.08 -7.01
N ASN A 314 -4.34 9.24 -6.99
CA ASN A 314 -5.41 9.52 -6.04
C ASN A 314 -6.53 8.50 -6.12
N TYR A 315 -6.92 8.09 -7.33
CA TYR A 315 -7.97 7.07 -7.46
C TYR A 315 -7.53 5.71 -6.91
N LEU A 316 -6.31 5.26 -7.22
CA LEU A 316 -5.81 3.97 -6.74
C LEU A 316 -5.65 3.98 -5.21
N HIS A 317 -5.16 5.09 -4.66
CA HIS A 317 -5.07 5.32 -3.22
C HIS A 317 -6.45 5.29 -2.55
N ASP A 318 -7.43 6.07 -3.05
CA ASP A 318 -8.81 6.04 -2.50
C ASP A 318 -9.43 4.64 -2.58
N LYS A 319 -9.07 3.85 -3.61
CA LYS A 319 -9.55 2.47 -3.78
C LYS A 319 -8.88 1.50 -2.80
N GLU A 320 -7.60 1.67 -2.54
CA GLU A 320 -6.85 0.91 -1.51
C GLU A 320 -7.43 1.20 -0.12
N ASP A 321 -7.61 2.48 0.23
CA ASP A 321 -8.24 2.89 1.50
C ASP A 321 -9.65 2.30 1.67
N GLU A 322 -10.44 2.27 0.60
CA GLU A 322 -11.76 1.64 0.63
C GLU A 322 -11.69 0.15 1.00
N ILE A 323 -10.72 -0.59 0.45
CA ILE A 323 -10.54 -2.02 0.75
C ILE A 323 -10.01 -2.21 2.17
N ASP A 324 -9.10 -1.37 2.64
CA ASP A 324 -8.59 -1.44 4.01
C ASP A 324 -9.71 -1.19 5.02
N LEU A 325 -10.57 -0.21 4.76
CA LEU A 325 -11.77 0.05 5.58
C LEU A 325 -12.75 -1.12 5.54
N LEU A 326 -13.04 -1.69 4.37
CA LEU A 326 -13.96 -2.82 4.25
C LEU A 326 -13.43 -4.08 4.94
N THR A 327 -12.14 -4.37 4.79
CA THR A 327 -11.47 -5.48 5.47
C THR A 327 -11.54 -5.27 6.98
N THR A 328 -11.20 -4.08 7.47
CA THR A 328 -11.30 -3.72 8.90
C THR A 328 -12.72 -3.91 9.45
N ILE A 329 -13.75 -3.49 8.72
CA ILE A 329 -15.15 -3.70 9.13
C ILE A 329 -15.50 -5.19 9.13
N LEU A 330 -15.06 -5.94 8.12
CA LEU A 330 -15.28 -7.38 8.04
C LEU A 330 -14.64 -8.12 9.23
N GLU A 331 -13.42 -7.76 9.62
CA GLU A 331 -12.78 -8.29 10.83
C GLU A 331 -13.61 -7.97 12.08
N ALA A 332 -14.05 -6.71 12.21
CA ALA A 332 -14.80 -6.28 13.37
C ALA A 332 -16.17 -6.99 13.47
N ILE A 333 -16.86 -7.22 12.36
CA ILE A 333 -18.08 -8.05 12.30
C ILE A 333 -17.76 -9.49 12.69
N HIS A 334 -16.65 -10.05 12.19
CA HIS A 334 -16.21 -11.41 12.53
C HIS A 334 -15.95 -11.60 14.03
N TYR A 335 -15.52 -10.54 14.73
CA TYR A 335 -15.32 -10.52 16.18
C TYR A 335 -16.50 -9.93 16.97
N ASP A 336 -17.71 -9.92 16.39
CA ASP A 336 -18.97 -9.47 17.01
C ASP A 336 -18.92 -8.06 17.62
N ARG A 337 -18.16 -7.14 16.99
CA ARG A 337 -18.06 -5.74 17.45
C ARG A 337 -19.35 -4.99 17.13
N GLY A 338 -19.78 -4.15 18.07
CA GLY A 338 -20.98 -3.34 17.90
C GLY A 338 -20.80 -2.17 16.93
N PRO A 339 -21.88 -1.61 16.34
CA PRO A 339 -21.79 -0.60 15.28
C PRO A 339 -20.99 0.65 15.66
N LEU A 340 -21.16 1.15 16.90
CA LEU A 340 -20.42 2.31 17.41
C LEU A 340 -18.92 2.05 17.56
N GLU A 341 -18.55 0.80 17.90
CA GLU A 341 -17.14 0.41 17.99
C GLU A 341 -16.53 0.33 16.59
N ILE A 342 -17.24 -0.30 15.65
CA ILE A 342 -16.82 -0.36 14.23
C ILE A 342 -16.62 1.05 13.68
N GLN A 343 -17.60 1.93 13.83
CA GLN A 343 -17.54 3.33 13.38
C GLN A 343 -16.35 4.09 13.97
N LYS A 344 -16.05 3.86 15.26
CA LYS A 344 -14.87 4.43 15.91
C LYS A 344 -13.57 3.90 15.32
N ILE A 345 -13.48 2.60 15.05
CA ILE A 345 -12.29 1.96 14.46
C ILE A 345 -11.98 2.56 13.08
N ILE A 346 -13.00 2.70 12.23
CA ILE A 346 -12.83 3.26 10.87
C ILE A 346 -12.80 4.80 10.83
N GLY A 347 -12.66 5.47 11.98
CA GLY A 347 -12.56 6.93 12.05
C GLY A 347 -13.85 7.68 11.68
N MET A 348 -14.99 6.99 11.55
CA MET A 348 -16.28 7.61 11.24
C MET A 348 -17.01 7.94 12.53
N LYS A 349 -16.84 9.17 13.02
CA LYS A 349 -17.71 9.71 14.08
C LYS A 349 -18.94 10.36 13.45
N GLU A 350 -20.07 10.27 14.15
CA GLU A 350 -21.31 11.02 13.88
C GLU A 350 -21.03 12.53 13.80
#